data_AF-A0A946YZR7-F1
#
_entry.id   AF-A0A946YZR7-F1
#
_cell.length_a   1.000
_cell.length_b   1.000
_cell.length_c   1.000
_cell.angle_alpha   90.00
_cell.angle_beta   90.00
_cell.angle_gamma   90.00
#
_symmetry.space_group_name_H-M   'P 1'
#
loop_
_entity.id
_entity.type
_entity.pdbx_description
1 polymer ?
#
loop_
_entity_poly.entity_id
_entity_poly.type
_entity_poly.pdbx_seq_one_letter_code
_entity_poly.pdbx_strand_id
1 'polypeptide(L)' 'MTEFPSPEEILPHRPPFLFLDEIIELRPAEYAKARWTLTGDEWWFPGHFPGRPTLPGVLMCEAIAQMGA' A
#
# COMPACT_ATOMS: atom_id res chain seq x y z
N MET A 1 -0.81 14.51 -12.50
CA MET A 1 -2.17 13.98 -12.28
C MET A 1 -2.15 12.56 -12.81
N THR A 2 -2.40 11.59 -11.95
CA THR A 2 -2.49 10.18 -12.36
C THR A 2 -3.75 9.99 -13.20
N GLU A 3 -3.70 9.05 -14.15
CA GLU A 3 -4.86 8.70 -14.99
C GLU A 3 -5.97 7.99 -14.18
N PHE A 4 -5.60 7.40 -13.04
CA PHE A 4 -6.46 6.63 -12.17
C PHE A 4 -6.88 7.41 -10.92
N PRO A 5 -8.08 7.12 -10.36
CA PRO A 5 -8.50 7.65 -9.07
C PRO A 5 -7.51 7.26 -7.96
N SER A 6 -7.48 8.05 -6.91
CA SER A 6 -6.68 7.75 -5.73
C SER A 6 -7.23 6.52 -4.99
N PRO A 7 -6.38 5.69 -4.34
CA PRO A 7 -6.85 4.52 -3.62
C PRO A 7 -7.89 4.82 -2.53
N GLU A 8 -7.82 6.00 -1.89
CA GLU A 8 -8.77 6.42 -0.86
C GLU A 8 -10.19 6.71 -1.38
N GLU A 9 -10.34 7.03 -2.67
CA GLU A 9 -11.65 7.25 -3.32
C GLU A 9 -12.38 5.94 -3.62
N ILE A 10 -11.65 4.84 -3.77
CA ILE A 10 -12.21 3.52 -4.12
C ILE A 10 -12.30 2.62 -2.90
N LEU A 11 -11.21 2.51 -2.13
CA LEU A 11 -11.10 1.58 -1.02
C LEU A 11 -11.72 2.17 0.25
N PRO A 12 -12.32 1.35 1.12
CA PRO A 12 -12.80 1.80 2.43
C PRO A 12 -11.66 2.05 3.43
N HIS A 13 -10.46 1.53 3.18
CA HIS A 13 -9.29 1.65 4.06
C HIS A 13 -8.84 3.11 4.22
N ARG A 14 -8.34 3.47 5.40
CA ARG A 14 -7.84 4.82 5.72
C ARG A 14 -6.56 4.74 6.54
N PRO A 15 -5.81 5.85 6.69
CA PRO A 15 -4.66 5.87 7.58
C PRO A 15 -5.01 5.36 9.00
N PRO A 16 -4.14 4.55 9.62
CA PRO A 16 -2.81 4.17 9.14
C PRO A 16 -2.76 2.78 8.47
N PHE A 17 -3.87 2.30 7.88
CA PHE A 17 -4.02 0.96 7.28
C PHE A 17 -4.44 0.97 5.80
N LEU A 18 -4.37 2.13 5.14
CA LEU A 18 -4.37 2.24 3.68
C LEU A 18 -2.91 2.32 3.23
N PHE A 19 -2.47 1.40 2.38
CA PHE A 19 -1.06 1.27 2.02
C PHE A 19 -0.72 1.71 0.59
N LEU A 20 -1.71 1.84 -0.29
CA LEU A 20 -1.46 2.22 -1.67
C LEU A 20 -1.48 3.73 -1.81
N ASP A 21 -0.43 4.30 -2.41
CA ASP A 21 -0.34 5.73 -2.73
C ASP A 21 -1.08 6.04 -4.03
N GLU A 22 -0.82 5.25 -5.07
CA GLU A 22 -1.35 5.47 -6.41
C GLU A 22 -1.36 4.19 -7.25
N ILE A 23 -2.28 4.15 -8.22
CA ILE A 23 -2.33 3.10 -9.25
C ILE A 23 -1.45 3.54 -10.42
N ILE A 24 -0.57 2.65 -10.88
CA ILE A 24 0.38 2.89 -11.99
C ILE A 24 -0.15 2.28 -13.29
N GLU A 25 -0.68 1.06 -13.23
CA GLU A 25 -1.19 0.32 -14.40
C GLU A 25 -2.44 -0.49 -13.99
N LEU A 26 -3.43 -0.56 -14.88
CA LEU A 26 -4.63 -1.37 -14.68
C LEU A 26 -5.09 -1.98 -16.02
N ARG A 27 -5.27 -3.30 -16.04
CA ARG A 27 -5.97 -4.07 -17.07
C ARG A 27 -7.14 -4.78 -16.41
N PRO A 28 -8.38 -4.32 -16.60
CA PRO A 28 -9.55 -4.88 -15.94
C PRO A 28 -9.63 -6.41 -16.09
N ALA A 29 -9.86 -7.09 -14.96
CA ALA A 29 -9.95 -8.56 -14.87
C ALA A 29 -8.68 -9.35 -15.25
N GLU A 30 -7.54 -8.70 -15.45
CA GLU A 30 -6.27 -9.35 -15.86
C GLU A 30 -5.11 -9.01 -14.91
N TYR A 31 -4.90 -7.72 -14.65
CA TYR A 31 -3.68 -7.25 -13.97
C TYR A 31 -3.86 -5.85 -13.38
N ALA A 32 -3.17 -5.57 -12.28
CA ALA A 32 -3.02 -4.22 -11.75
C ALA A 32 -1.66 -4.04 -11.08
N LYS A 33 -1.21 -2.78 -11.00
CA LYS A 33 0.04 -2.37 -10.37
C LYS A 33 -0.17 -1.04 -9.65
N ALA A 34 0.23 -1.00 -8.39
CA ALA A 34 0.22 0.20 -7.56
C ALA A 34 1.60 0.47 -6.95
N ARG A 35 1.74 1.67 -6.40
CA ARG A 35 2.89 2.09 -5.60
C ARG A 35 2.51 2.12 -4.13
N TRP A 36 3.42 1.59 -3.31
CA TRP A 36 3.48 1.88 -1.87
C TRP A 36 4.88 2.37 -1.55
N THR A 37 4.98 3.62 -1.11
CA THR A 37 6.22 4.31 -0.76
C THR A 37 6.43 4.20 0.73
N LEU A 38 7.50 3.54 1.14
CA LEU A 38 7.89 3.48 2.55
C LEU A 38 8.80 4.67 2.90
N THR A 39 8.45 5.42 3.95
CA THR A 39 9.23 6.61 4.38
C THR A 39 10.24 6.28 5.47
N GLY A 40 9.99 5.23 6.26
CA GLY A 40 10.75 4.92 7.47
C GLY A 40 10.08 5.44 8.75
N ASP A 41 9.04 6.26 8.63
CA ASP A 41 8.30 6.86 9.75
C ASP A 41 7.03 6.07 10.13
N GLU A 42 6.75 4.97 9.43
CA GLU A 42 5.57 4.16 9.64
C GLU A 42 5.51 3.61 11.07
N TRP A 43 4.31 3.58 11.63
CA TRP A 43 4.07 3.31 13.04
C TRP A 43 4.58 1.94 13.52
N TRP A 44 4.79 0.98 12.61
CA TRP A 44 5.34 -0.34 12.92
C TRP A 44 6.88 -0.39 12.91
N PHE A 45 7.57 0.52 12.21
CA PHE A 45 9.04 0.47 12.12
C PHE A 45 9.77 0.56 13.46
N PRO A 46 9.33 1.39 14.45
CA PRO A 46 9.93 1.39 15.77
C PRO A 46 9.90 0.02 16.47
N GLY A 47 8.91 -0.82 16.16
CA GLY A 47 8.75 -2.15 16.73
C GLY A 47 9.19 -3.31 15.83
N HIS A 48 9.42 -3.09 14.54
CA HIS A 48 9.69 -4.14 13.56
C HIS A 48 10.87 -3.78 12.65
N PHE A 49 12.12 -3.93 13.09
CA PHE A 49 12.56 -4.22 14.46
C PHE A 49 13.43 -3.07 14.98
N PRO A 50 13.51 -2.86 16.31
CA PRO A 50 14.44 -1.87 16.87
C PRO A 50 15.86 -2.06 16.34
N GLY A 51 16.45 -0.99 15.78
CA GLY A 51 17.78 -1.01 15.17
C GLY A 51 17.89 -1.72 13.81
N ARG A 52 16.79 -2.29 13.30
CA ARG A 52 16.71 -2.94 11.98
C ARG A 52 15.29 -2.81 11.41
N PRO A 53 14.87 -1.60 11.00
CA PRO A 53 13.54 -1.38 10.42
C PRO A 53 13.34 -2.30 9.23
N THR A 54 12.26 -3.06 9.24
CA THR A 54 11.93 -4.11 8.28
C THR A 54 10.44 -4.04 8.00
N LEU A 55 10.00 -4.05 6.74
CA LEU A 55 8.57 -4.11 6.43
C LEU A 55 7.99 -5.43 6.94
N PRO A 56 6.91 -5.44 7.76
CA PRO A 56 6.25 -6.69 8.11
C PRO A 56 5.68 -7.35 6.85
N GLY A 57 6.04 -8.61 6.60
CA GLY A 57 5.60 -9.35 5.40
C GLY A 57 4.08 -9.45 5.28
N VAL A 58 3.37 -9.51 6.41
CA VAL A 58 1.89 -9.51 6.42
C VAL A 58 1.28 -8.21 5.92
N LEU A 59 1.94 -7.07 6.11
CA LEU A 59 1.45 -5.80 5.56
C LEU A 59 1.74 -5.69 4.06
N MET A 60 2.81 -6.34 3.57
CA MET A 60 3.02 -6.50 2.13
C MET A 60 1.89 -7.33 1.50
N CYS A 61 1.47 -8.42 2.15
CA CYS A 61 0.31 -9.21 1.71
C CYS A 61 -0.97 -8.39 1.73
N GLU A 62 -1.20 -7.60 2.78
CA GLU A 62 -2.36 -6.70 2.88
C GLU A 62 -2.37 -5.65 1.76
N ALA A 63 -1.24 -5.02 1.45
CA ALA A 63 -1.15 -4.07 0.33
C ALA A 63 -1.47 -4.72 -1.03
N ILE A 64 -1.03 -5.98 -1.24
CA ILE A 64 -1.39 -6.75 -2.42
C ILE A 64 -2.90 -7.05 -2.44
N ALA A 65 -3.49 -7.39 -1.29
CA ALA A 65 -4.93 -7.63 -1.18
C ALA A 65 -5.75 -6.35 -1.46
N GLN A 66 -5.31 -5.20 -0.95
CA GLN A 66 -5.92 -3.89 -1.24
C GLN A 66 -5.88 -3.55 -2.72
N MET A 67 -4.81 -3.92 -3.44
CA MET A 67 -4.74 -3.73 -4.89
C MET A 67 -5.68 -4.67 -5.66
N GLY A 68 -5.98 -5.84 -5.10
CA GLY A 68 -6.87 -6.81 -5.74
C GLY A 68 -8.37 -6.56 -5.54
N ALA A 69 -8.75 -5.65 -4.63
CA ALA A 69 -10.13 -5.36 -4.25
C ALA A 69 -10.79 -4.32 -5.17
#